data_AF-A0A6I1QXZ7-F1
#
_entry.id   AF-A0A6I1QXZ7-F1
#
_cell.length_a   1.000
_cell.length_b   1.000
_cell.length_c   1.000
_cell.angle_alpha   90.00
_cell.angle_beta   90.00
_cell.angle_gamma   90.00
#
_symmetry.space_group_name_H-M   'P 1'
#
loop_
_entity.id
_entity.type
_entity.pdbx_description
1 polymer ?
#
loop_
_entity_poly.entity_id
_entity_poly.type
_entity_poly.pdbx_seq_one_letter_code
_entity_poly.pdbx_strand_id
1 'polypeptide(L)' 'MKSVENHLENPSFWQLVFFQSKVNGAPYDGEQLPGRIWDWPKDTYLQRRLRETKWYQTTNKVNLH' A
#
# COMPACT_ATOMS: atom_id res chain seq x y z
N MET A 1 -37.28 19.19 -11.56
CA MET A 1 -36.25 18.17 -11.31
C MET A 1 -36.34 17.81 -9.84
N LYS A 2 -36.64 16.55 -9.50
CA LYS A 2 -36.80 16.11 -8.10
C LYS A 2 -35.44 16.25 -7.41
N SER A 3 -35.38 17.10 -6.39
CA SER A 3 -34.30 17.13 -5.41
C SER A 3 -34.31 15.79 -4.69
N VAL A 4 -33.46 14.87 -5.16
CA VAL A 4 -33.15 13.68 -4.38
C VAL A 4 -32.24 14.15 -3.27
N GLU A 5 -32.84 14.57 -2.17
CA GLU A 5 -32.18 14.64 -0.86
C GLU A 5 -31.71 13.23 -0.53
N ASN A 6 -30.53 12.90 -1.02
CA ASN A 6 -29.81 11.72 -0.59
C ASN A 6 -29.25 12.04 0.80
N HIS A 7 -29.96 11.56 1.81
CA HIS A 7 -29.45 11.26 3.15
C HIS A 7 -28.25 10.29 3.06
N LEU A 8 -27.14 10.72 2.44
CA LEU A 8 -25.87 10.00 2.46
C LEU A 8 -25.15 10.42 3.73
N GLU A 9 -25.65 9.87 4.84
CA GLU A 9 -25.03 9.89 6.14
C GLU A 9 -23.62 9.33 6.03
N ASN A 10 -22.64 10.23 6.01
CA ASN A 10 -21.21 9.98 6.05
C ASN A 10 -20.64 9.04 4.95
N PRO A 11 -19.64 9.49 4.18
CA PRO A 11 -18.92 8.60 3.28
C PRO A 11 -18.35 7.40 4.04
N SER A 12 -18.49 6.22 3.46
CA SER A 12 -17.89 5.00 4.01
C SER A 12 -16.38 5.16 4.15
N PHE A 13 -15.77 4.34 5.01
CA PHE A 13 -14.33 4.32 5.21
C PHE A 13 -13.54 4.25 3.89
N TRP A 14 -13.94 3.39 2.96
CA TRP A 14 -13.28 3.26 1.66
C TRP A 14 -13.50 4.46 0.73
N GLN A 15 -14.67 5.10 0.80
CA GLN A 15 -14.91 6.34 0.06
C GLN A 15 -14.02 7.47 0.58
N LEU A 16 -13.86 7.59 1.89
CA LEU A 16 -12.93 8.54 2.51
C LEU A 16 -11.48 8.29 2.08
N VAL A 17 -11.02 7.03 2.13
CA VAL A 17 -9.68 6.64 1.65
C VAL A 17 -9.50 7.02 0.18
N PHE A 18 -10.50 6.76 -0.65
CA PHE A 18 -10.45 7.09 -2.07
C PHE A 18 -10.36 8.59 -2.33
N PHE A 19 -11.14 9.39 -1.58
CA PHE A 19 -11.15 10.86 -1.66
C PHE A 19 -9.88 11.53 -1.12
N GLN A 20 -9.05 10.83 -0.34
CA GLN A 20 -7.80 11.34 0.22
C GLN A 20 -6.54 10.75 -0.46
N SER A 21 -6.73 9.85 -1.42
CA SER A 21 -5.63 9.17 -2.09
C SER A 21 -4.98 10.04 -3.16
N LYS A 22 -3.67 10.26 -3.05
CA LYS A 22 -2.85 11.01 -4.03
C LYS A 22 -3.04 10.51 -5.46
N VAL A 23 -3.15 9.19 -5.66
CA VAL A 23 -3.27 8.60 -6.99
C VAL A 23 -4.59 8.95 -7.69
N ASN A 24 -5.58 9.43 -6.94
CA ASN A 24 -6.89 9.87 -7.44
C ASN A 24 -6.98 11.39 -7.62
N GLY A 25 -5.86 12.12 -7.54
CA GLY A 25 -5.85 13.58 -7.66
C GLY A 25 -6.41 14.31 -6.43
N ALA A 26 -6.57 13.61 -5.30
CA ALA A 26 -6.97 14.20 -4.04
C ALA A 26 -5.90 15.17 -3.49
N PRO A 27 -6.29 16.16 -2.67
CA PRO A 27 -5.35 16.96 -1.87
C PRO A 27 -4.59 16.04 -0.93
N TYR A 28 -3.45 15.53 -1.40
CA TYR A 28 -2.56 14.70 -0.61
C TYR A 28 -1.53 15.62 0.03
N ASP A 29 -1.76 15.96 1.29
CA ASP A 29 -0.81 16.73 2.07
C ASP A 29 0.31 15.84 2.59
N GLY A 30 1.15 15.39 1.65
CA GLY A 30 2.33 14.60 1.95
C GLY A 30 3.38 15.37 2.76
N GLU A 31 3.30 16.70 2.81
CA GLU A 31 4.22 17.56 3.56
C GLU A 31 3.84 17.64 5.04
N GLN A 32 2.56 17.46 5.39
CA GLN A 32 2.12 17.31 6.78
C GLN A 32 2.32 15.90 7.35
N LEU A 33 2.68 14.90 6.52
CA LEU A 33 2.98 13.58 7.03
C LEU A 33 4.25 13.65 7.88
N PRO A 34 4.21 13.23 9.16
CA PRO A 34 5.39 13.23 9.98
C PRO A 34 6.44 12.36 9.29
N GLY A 35 7.62 12.95 9.05
CA GLY A 35 8.82 12.25 8.63
C GLY A 35 9.30 11.32 9.74
N ARG A 36 8.51 10.30 10.06
CA ARG A 36 8.86 9.26 11.01
C ARG A 36 9.82 8.32 10.31
N ILE A 37 10.93 8.00 10.97
CA ILE A 37 11.72 6.84 10.61
C ILE A 37 10.85 5.64 10.97
N TRP A 38 10.18 5.07 9.97
CA TRP A 38 9.42 3.85 10.16
C TRP A 38 10.40 2.70 10.22
N ASP A 39 10.45 2.03 11.37
CA ASP A 39 11.08 0.71 11.45
C ASP A 39 10.23 -0.25 10.63
N TRP A 40 10.64 -0.46 9.39
CA TRP A 40 9.97 -1.40 8.50
C TRP A 40 9.93 -2.77 9.16
N PRO A 41 8.78 -3.47 9.14
CA PRO A 41 8.65 -4.79 9.72
C PRO A 41 9.66 -5.75 9.08
N LYS A 42 10.36 -6.49 9.95
CA LYS A 42 11.29 -7.55 9.57
C LYS A 42 10.57 -8.89 9.53
N ASP A 43 11.11 -9.81 8.75
CA ASP A 43 10.58 -11.18 8.57
C ASP A 43 9.15 -11.27 8.06
N THR A 44 8.76 -10.30 7.23
CA THR A 44 7.46 -10.33 6.53
C THR A 44 7.38 -11.53 5.59
N TYR A 45 6.16 -11.96 5.28
CA TYR A 45 5.92 -13.03 4.32
C TYR A 45 6.63 -12.77 2.98
N LEU A 46 6.56 -11.54 2.47
CA LEU A 46 7.24 -11.14 1.23
C LEU A 46 8.76 -11.26 1.35
N GLN A 47 9.36 -10.77 2.44
CA GLN A 47 10.80 -10.90 2.67
C GLN A 47 11.24 -12.36 2.75
N ARG A 48 10.47 -13.20 3.45
CA ARG A 48 10.71 -14.65 3.52
C ARG A 48 10.67 -15.28 2.15
N ARG A 49 9.63 -14.99 1.37
CA ARG A 49 9.46 -15.57 0.04
C ARG A 49 10.56 -15.15 -0.92
N LEU A 50 10.98 -13.89 -0.87
CA LEU A 50 12.12 -13.39 -1.65
C LEU A 50 13.43 -14.08 -1.27
N ARG A 51 13.68 -14.34 0.02
CA ARG A 51 14.87 -15.09 0.47
C ARG A 51 14.88 -16.50 -0.12
N GLU A 52 13.76 -17.22 0.00
CA GLU A 52 13.60 -18.55 -0.56
C GLU A 52 13.85 -18.56 -2.08
N THR A 53 13.19 -17.67 -2.82
CA THR A 53 13.35 -17.58 -4.28
C THR A 53 14.80 -17.28 -4.68
N LYS A 54 15.48 -16.36 -3.98
CA LYS A 54 16.91 -16.07 -4.23
C LYS A 54 17.79 -17.28 -3.96
N TRP A 55 17.54 -18.02 -2.88
CA TRP A 55 18.27 -19.25 -2.60
C TRP A 55 18.11 -20.28 -3.71
N TYR A 56 16.89 -20.52 -4.19
CA TYR A 56 16.67 -21.42 -5.33
C TYR A 56 17.40 -20.98 -6.61
N GLN A 57 17.46 -19.68 -6.89
CA GLN A 57 18.22 -19.15 -8.04
C GLN A 57 19.73 -19.34 -7.89
N THR A 58 20.27 -19.12 -6.69
CA THR A 58 21.70 -19.31 -6.42
C THR A 58 22.09 -20.79 -6.51
N THR A 59 21.31 -21.70 -5.93
CA THR A 59 21.57 -23.13 -6.00
C THR A 59 21.53 -23.66 -7.44
N ASN A 60 20.58 -23.18 -8.26
CA ASN A 60 20.53 -23.53 -9.68
C ASN A 60 21.75 -23.01 -10.47
N LYS A 61 22.31 -21.84 -10.12
CA LYS A 61 23.53 -21.33 -10.76
C LYS A 61 24.78 -22.12 -10.38
N VAL A 62 24.90 -22.57 -9.13
CA VAL A 62 26.04 -23.37 -8.66
C VAL A 62 26.05 -24.77 -9.29
N ASN A 63 24.87 -25.35 -9.57
CA ASN A 63 24.78 -26.67 -10.19
C ASN A 63 24.97 -26.68 -11.72
N LEU A 64 25.10 -25.51 -12.36
CA LEU A 64 25.29 -25.38 -13.81
C LEU A 64 26.74 -25.16 -14.23
N HIS A 65 27.70 -25.20 -13.29
CA HIS A 65 29.09 -24.81 -13.52
C HIS A 65 30.09 -25.90 -13.16
#